data_AF-A0A178AHL6-F1
#
_entry.id   AF-A0A178AHL6-F1
#
_cell.length_a   1.000
_cell.length_b   1.000
_cell.length_c   1.000
_cell.angle_alpha   90.00
_cell.angle_beta   90.00
_cell.angle_gamma   90.00
#
_symmetry.space_group_name_H-M   'P 1'
#
loop_
_entity.id
_entity.type
_entity.pdbx_description
1 polymer ?
#
loop_
_entity_poly.entity_id
_entity_poly.type
_entity_poly.pdbx_seq_one_letter_code
_entity_poly.pdbx_strand_id
1 'polypeptide(L)'
;MSLEMVSGRMSKPQRASTFTREGGMAVVKIGAESTVYHIHKVLLVEHSEYFQKALNGPWKTAQEDMVELKDVDRSVFDVFVDWVYTGKLSKYGHDWQDWVEMVDIEYAVGDVMMPLCAFATRIFASGFLSSIEYTIIGIVVRNCWLADYATVISAFTVLPSESPVLRLLVDSHCHGFREKYDDNVVEEKQLRAQLPHDFLVRVMLRYIHILEEGKPPKLNACDYHDHQPEAERKECEK
;
A
#
# COMPACT_ATOMS: atom_id res chain seq x y z
N MET A 1 -17.99 -16.66 20.88
CA MET A 1 -17.86 -15.51 19.95
C MET A 1 -16.58 -15.73 19.18
N SER A 2 -16.71 -16.35 18.00
CA SER A 2 -15.58 -16.68 17.14
C SER A 2 -15.26 -15.45 16.29
N LEU A 3 -14.04 -14.94 16.44
CA LEU A 3 -13.44 -13.99 15.51
C LEU A 3 -12.97 -14.78 14.29
N GLU A 4 -13.75 -14.76 13.21
CA GLU A 4 -13.25 -15.16 11.90
C GLU A 4 -12.30 -14.06 11.43
N MET A 5 -11.00 -14.35 11.44
CA MET A 5 -10.02 -13.57 10.68
C MET A 5 -10.36 -13.74 9.20
N VAL A 6 -10.85 -12.67 8.58
CA VAL A 6 -11.02 -12.61 7.13
C VAL A 6 -9.62 -12.56 6.52
N SER A 7 -9.09 -13.74 6.22
CA SER A 7 -8.00 -13.92 5.25
C SER A 7 -8.45 -13.24 3.96
N GLY A 8 -7.83 -12.09 3.65
CA GLY A 8 -8.10 -11.29 2.47
C GLY A 8 -7.64 -12.00 1.20
N ARG A 9 -8.34 -13.06 0.79
CA ARG A 9 -8.22 -13.59 -0.56
C ARG A 9 -8.69 -12.50 -1.52
N MET A 10 -7.82 -12.08 -2.45
CA MET A 10 -8.25 -11.31 -3.61
C MET A 10 -9.38 -12.08 -4.32
N SER A 11 -10.58 -11.51 -4.39
CA SER A 11 -11.60 -12.06 -5.28
C SER A 11 -11.04 -12.01 -6.70
N LYS A 12 -11.14 -13.12 -7.46
CA LYS A 12 -10.73 -13.10 -8.87
C LYS A 12 -11.52 -11.99 -9.56
N PRO A 13 -10.87 -11.12 -10.38
CA PRO A 13 -11.58 -10.03 -11.04
C PRO A 13 -12.77 -10.59 -11.79
N GLN A 14 -13.97 -10.14 -11.42
CA GLN A 14 -15.18 -10.64 -12.07
C GLN A 14 -15.21 -10.12 -13.51
N ARG A 15 -15.90 -10.86 -14.38
CA ARG A 15 -15.98 -10.48 -15.79
C ARG A 15 -16.69 -9.14 -15.93
N ALA A 16 -16.17 -8.27 -16.80
CA ALA A 16 -16.81 -6.99 -17.12
C ALA A 16 -18.29 -7.14 -17.49
N SER A 17 -18.68 -8.25 -18.13
CA SER A 17 -20.07 -8.57 -18.47
C SER A 17 -20.99 -8.79 -17.28
N THR A 18 -20.46 -9.07 -16.09
CA THR A 18 -21.23 -9.25 -14.86
C THR A 18 -21.69 -7.88 -14.33
N PHE A 19 -20.78 -6.91 -14.24
CA PHE A 19 -21.09 -5.59 -13.70
C PHE A 19 -22.01 -4.75 -14.60
N THR A 20 -21.96 -4.96 -15.92
CA THR A 20 -22.88 -4.30 -16.87
C THR A 20 -24.32 -4.82 -16.80
N ARG A 21 -24.55 -5.97 -16.16
CA ARG A 21 -25.88 -6.57 -15.99
C ARG A 21 -26.51 -6.27 -14.64
N GLU A 22 -25.70 -5.99 -13.61
CA GLU A 22 -26.14 -5.92 -12.21
C GLU A 22 -25.98 -4.53 -11.55
N GLY A 23 -25.33 -3.56 -12.20
CA GLY A 23 -24.85 -2.35 -11.50
C GLY A 23 -25.44 -1.01 -11.96
N GLY A 24 -25.90 -0.21 -10.99
CA GLY A 24 -25.97 1.25 -11.14
C GLY A 24 -24.58 1.88 -11.09
N MET A 25 -24.43 3.05 -11.70
CA MET A 25 -23.19 3.83 -11.64
C MET A 25 -23.17 4.71 -10.39
N ALA A 26 -22.03 4.79 -9.73
CA ALA A 26 -21.74 5.79 -8.71
C ALA A 26 -20.86 6.90 -9.31
N VAL A 27 -21.05 8.12 -8.82
CA VAL A 27 -20.25 9.29 -9.15
C VAL A 27 -19.25 9.53 -8.04
N VAL A 28 -17.96 9.60 -8.35
CA VAL A 28 -16.93 9.98 -7.37
C VAL A 28 -16.23 11.24 -7.87
N LYS A 29 -16.23 12.30 -7.05
CA LYS A 29 -15.54 13.57 -7.34
C LYS A 29 -14.22 13.61 -6.58
N ILE A 30 -13.12 13.82 -7.29
CA ILE A 30 -11.75 13.77 -6.74
C ILE A 30 -11.04 15.12 -6.88
N GLY A 31 -10.32 15.49 -5.83
CA GLY A 31 -9.43 16.64 -5.80
C GLY A 31 -10.14 17.99 -5.80
N ALA A 32 -9.36 19.07 -5.67
CA ALA A 32 -9.87 20.44 -5.67
C ALA A 32 -10.58 20.80 -6.99
N GLU A 33 -10.10 20.25 -8.10
CA GLU A 33 -10.69 20.43 -9.44
C GLU A 33 -12.01 19.66 -9.64
N SER A 34 -12.41 18.83 -8.67
CA SER A 34 -13.64 18.02 -8.72
C SER A 34 -13.71 17.15 -9.97
N THR A 35 -12.62 16.46 -10.30
CA THR A 35 -12.58 15.50 -11.42
C THR A 35 -13.64 14.42 -11.17
N VAL A 36 -14.53 14.22 -12.15
CA VAL A 36 -15.71 13.36 -12.01
C VAL A 36 -15.45 11.98 -12.59
N TYR A 37 -15.62 10.95 -11.75
CA TYR A 37 -15.51 9.55 -12.13
C TYR A 37 -16.89 8.90 -12.10
N HIS A 38 -17.18 8.10 -13.13
CA HIS A 38 -18.36 7.25 -13.18
C HIS A 38 -17.90 5.78 -13.06
N ILE A 39 -18.20 5.15 -11.94
CA ILE A 39 -17.70 3.81 -11.61
C ILE A 39 -18.87 2.88 -11.32
N HIS A 40 -18.77 1.62 -11.72
CA HIS A 40 -19.77 0.62 -11.33
C HIS A 40 -19.82 0.51 -9.81
N LYS A 41 -20.97 0.85 -9.21
CA LYS A 41 -21.14 0.93 -7.75
C LYS A 41 -20.73 -0.37 -7.06
N VAL A 42 -21.06 -1.50 -7.66
CA VAL A 42 -20.73 -2.83 -7.13
C VAL A 42 -19.23 -3.02 -6.92
N LEU A 43 -18.37 -2.50 -7.80
CA LEU A 43 -16.91 -2.57 -7.64
C LEU A 43 -16.43 -1.79 -6.42
N LEU A 44 -16.95 -0.58 -6.22
CA LEU A 44 -16.60 0.24 -5.07
C LEU A 44 -17.03 -0.43 -3.76
N VAL A 45 -18.26 -0.95 -3.72
CA VAL A 45 -18.85 -1.60 -2.55
C VAL A 45 -18.16 -2.93 -2.22
N GLU A 46 -17.78 -3.72 -3.22
CA GLU A 46 -17.08 -5.00 -3.04
C GLU A 46 -15.68 -4.80 -2.45
N HIS A 47 -14.98 -3.75 -2.88
CA HIS A 47 -13.56 -3.57 -2.57
C HIS A 47 -13.26 -2.55 -1.46
N SER A 48 -14.27 -1.87 -0.91
CA SER A 48 -14.07 -0.84 0.13
C SER A 48 -15.25 -0.75 1.07
N GLU A 49 -15.00 -0.96 2.36
CA GLU A 49 -16.02 -0.78 3.39
C GLU A 49 -16.48 0.68 3.49
N TYR A 50 -15.58 1.63 3.20
CA TYR A 50 -15.92 3.05 3.14
C TYR A 50 -17.00 3.30 2.08
N PHE A 51 -16.77 2.85 0.84
CA PHE A 51 -17.76 3.04 -0.23
C PHE A 51 -19.02 2.20 -0.01
N GLN A 52 -18.92 1.01 0.60
CA GLN A 52 -20.08 0.24 1.03
C GLN A 52 -20.97 1.07 1.98
N LYS A 53 -20.39 1.67 3.02
CA LYS A 53 -21.13 2.51 3.97
C LYS A 53 -21.65 3.79 3.33
N ALA A 54 -20.83 4.44 2.49
CA ALA A 54 -21.19 5.70 1.84
C ALA A 54 -22.33 5.53 0.82
N LEU A 55 -22.34 4.46 0.04
CA LEU A 55 -23.29 4.26 -1.06
C LEU A 55 -24.52 3.40 -0.68
N ASN A 56 -24.45 2.60 0.37
CA ASN A 56 -25.55 1.74 0.83
C ASN A 56 -26.06 2.06 2.24
N GLY A 57 -25.50 3.09 2.90
CA GLY A 57 -25.88 3.46 4.26
C GLY A 57 -27.27 4.11 4.39
N PRO A 58 -27.83 4.16 5.61
CA PRO A 58 -29.17 4.71 5.86
C PRO A 58 -29.28 6.23 5.66
N TRP A 59 -28.15 6.93 5.57
CA TRP A 59 -28.07 8.37 5.27
C TRP A 59 -28.15 8.69 3.77
N LYS A 60 -28.42 7.70 2.92
CA LYS A 60 -28.61 7.90 1.48
C LYS A 60 -29.87 8.75 1.25
N THR A 61 -29.70 10.00 0.81
CA THR A 61 -30.78 10.73 0.15
C THR A 61 -31.06 10.07 -1.20
N ALA A 62 -32.32 10.01 -1.61
CA ALA A 62 -32.80 9.24 -2.77
C ALA A 62 -32.18 9.61 -4.13
N GLN A 63 -31.26 10.58 -4.18
CA GLN A 63 -30.79 11.22 -5.40
C GLN A 63 -29.28 11.14 -5.65
N GLU A 64 -28.45 10.66 -4.71
CA GLU A 64 -26.99 10.75 -4.90
C GLU A 64 -26.28 9.45 -4.53
N ASP A 65 -26.08 8.57 -5.51
CA ASP A 65 -24.94 7.63 -5.51
C ASP A 65 -23.65 8.42 -5.81
N MET A 66 -23.38 9.48 -5.03
CA MET A 66 -22.27 10.40 -5.22
C MET A 66 -21.39 10.46 -3.96
N VAL A 67 -20.07 10.43 -4.15
CA VAL A 67 -19.06 10.63 -3.10
C VAL A 67 -18.07 11.69 -3.54
N GLU A 68 -17.61 12.54 -2.62
CA GLU A 68 -16.63 13.59 -2.90
C GLU A 68 -15.42 13.45 -1.96
N LEU A 69 -14.22 13.46 -2.53
CA LEU A 69 -12.93 13.35 -1.85
C LEU A 69 -12.00 14.48 -2.32
N LYS A 70 -12.03 15.61 -1.62
CA LYS A 70 -11.35 16.86 -2.04
C LYS A 70 -9.84 16.84 -1.89
N ASP A 71 -9.34 16.01 -0.98
CA ASP A 71 -7.96 15.94 -0.54
C ASP A 71 -7.21 14.70 -1.07
N VAL A 72 -7.82 14.01 -2.05
CA VAL A 72 -7.19 12.87 -2.73
C VAL A 72 -6.70 13.34 -4.10
N ASP A 73 -5.44 13.06 -4.38
CA ASP A 73 -4.86 13.33 -5.69
C ASP A 73 -5.48 12.44 -6.76
N ARG A 74 -5.67 13.03 -7.94
CA ARG A 74 -6.26 12.34 -9.09
C ARG A 74 -5.46 11.08 -9.47
N SER A 75 -4.14 11.15 -9.47
CA SER A 75 -3.26 10.03 -9.81
C SER A 75 -3.40 8.84 -8.86
N VAL A 76 -3.55 9.10 -7.55
CA VAL A 76 -3.81 8.06 -6.54
C VAL A 76 -5.14 7.37 -6.80
N PHE A 77 -6.17 8.14 -7.15
CA PHE A 77 -7.49 7.59 -7.44
C PHE A 77 -7.52 6.82 -8.78
N ASP A 78 -6.80 7.28 -9.81
CA ASP A 78 -6.68 6.58 -11.09
C ASP A 78 -6.12 5.16 -10.91
N VAL A 79 -5.07 4.99 -10.10
CA VAL A 79 -4.51 3.66 -9.78
C VAL A 79 -5.53 2.78 -9.05
N PHE A 80 -6.30 3.34 -8.11
CA PHE A 80 -7.36 2.59 -7.43
C PHE A 80 -8.46 2.16 -8.40
N VAL A 81 -8.90 3.05 -9.30
CA VAL A 81 -9.91 2.73 -10.31
C VAL A 81 -9.42 1.60 -11.21
N ASP A 82 -8.23 1.70 -11.76
CA ASP A 82 -7.67 0.63 -12.57
C ASP A 82 -7.58 -0.69 -11.81
N TRP A 83 -7.18 -0.64 -10.53
CA TRP A 83 -7.09 -1.82 -9.69
C TRP A 83 -8.46 -2.47 -9.45
N VAL A 84 -9.51 -1.71 -9.15
CA VAL A 84 -10.85 -2.32 -8.94
C VAL A 84 -11.41 -2.95 -10.22
N TYR A 85 -11.03 -2.46 -11.41
CA TYR A 85 -11.46 -3.07 -12.67
C TYR A 85 -10.62 -4.27 -13.09
N THR A 86 -9.33 -4.30 -12.77
CA THR A 86 -8.39 -5.29 -13.32
C THR A 86 -7.90 -6.30 -12.29
N GLY A 87 -8.04 -6.00 -11.00
CA GLY A 87 -7.40 -6.71 -9.90
C GLY A 87 -5.88 -6.61 -9.89
N LYS A 88 -5.31 -5.67 -10.66
CA LYS A 88 -3.86 -5.48 -10.81
C LYS A 88 -3.54 -4.02 -10.56
N LEU A 89 -2.43 -3.75 -9.87
CA LEU A 89 -1.90 -2.41 -9.85
C LEU A 89 -1.45 -2.07 -11.27
N SER A 90 -2.16 -1.14 -11.90
CA SER A 90 -1.78 -0.71 -13.24
C SER A 90 -0.40 -0.09 -13.15
N LYS A 91 0.47 -0.51 -14.08
CA LYS A 91 1.68 0.24 -14.40
C LYS A 91 1.35 1.44 -15.29
N TYR A 92 0.08 1.86 -15.33
CA TYR A 92 -0.50 2.61 -16.44
C TYR A 92 -1.47 3.68 -15.94
N GLY A 93 -0.98 4.65 -15.19
CA GLY A 93 -1.21 6.00 -15.71
C GLY A 93 -0.40 6.09 -17.01
N HIS A 94 -0.91 6.71 -18.06
CA HIS A 94 -0.07 7.15 -19.18
C HIS A 94 0.98 8.12 -18.62
N ASP A 95 2.04 7.56 -18.04
CA ASP A 95 3.23 8.16 -17.46
C ASP A 95 3.92 7.27 -16.39
N TRP A 96 3.38 6.15 -15.90
CA TRP A 96 4.01 5.44 -14.76
C TRP A 96 5.33 4.73 -15.13
N GLN A 97 5.45 4.16 -16.33
CA GLN A 97 6.71 3.60 -16.81
C GLN A 97 7.72 4.69 -17.22
N ASP A 98 7.24 5.81 -17.75
CA ASP A 98 8.09 6.97 -18.05
C ASP A 98 8.54 7.67 -16.74
N TRP A 99 7.69 7.69 -15.70
CA TRP A 99 7.97 8.27 -14.39
C TRP A 99 8.87 7.39 -13.54
N VAL A 100 8.74 6.06 -13.54
CA VAL A 100 9.69 5.18 -12.82
C VAL A 100 11.02 5.04 -13.57
N GLU A 101 11.07 5.35 -14.88
CA GLU A 101 12.34 5.57 -15.59
C GLU A 101 12.93 6.97 -15.32
N MET A 102 12.13 7.98 -14.94
CA MET A 102 12.58 9.33 -14.59
C MET A 102 12.83 9.57 -13.09
N VAL A 103 12.15 8.84 -12.21
CA VAL A 103 12.23 8.89 -10.75
C VAL A 103 13.02 7.67 -10.31
N ASP A 104 14.09 7.87 -9.53
CA ASP A 104 14.88 6.77 -8.99
C ASP A 104 13.94 5.79 -8.27
N ILE A 105 14.11 4.49 -8.49
CA ILE A 105 13.26 3.43 -7.87
C ILE A 105 13.22 3.60 -6.34
N GLU A 106 14.27 4.20 -5.78
CA GLU A 106 14.40 4.60 -4.39
C GLU A 106 13.29 5.57 -3.93
N TYR A 107 12.92 6.59 -4.72
CA TYR A 107 11.90 7.57 -4.32
C TYR A 107 10.47 7.08 -4.57
N ALA A 108 10.27 6.10 -5.46
CA ALA A 108 8.94 5.61 -5.82
C ALA A 108 8.14 5.07 -4.63
N VAL A 109 8.80 4.51 -3.61
CA VAL A 109 8.12 4.00 -2.41
C VAL A 109 7.55 5.14 -1.57
N GLY A 110 8.36 6.15 -1.26
CA GLY A 110 7.94 7.31 -0.48
C GLY A 110 6.92 8.17 -1.21
N ASP A 111 7.24 8.57 -2.45
CA ASP A 111 6.48 9.58 -3.19
C ASP A 111 5.19 9.06 -3.82
N VAL A 112 5.08 7.74 -4.02
CA VAL A 112 3.89 7.15 -4.64
C VAL A 112 3.26 6.05 -3.81
N MET A 113 4.04 5.07 -3.37
CA MET A 113 3.45 3.92 -2.68
C MET A 113 2.87 4.32 -1.31
N MET A 114 3.47 5.27 -0.59
CA MET A 114 2.92 5.75 0.68
C MET A 114 1.58 6.51 0.51
N PRO A 115 1.42 7.45 -0.43
CA PRO A 115 0.09 8.00 -0.76
C PRO A 115 -0.96 6.96 -1.12
N LEU A 116 -0.59 5.93 -1.90
CA LEU A 116 -1.50 4.81 -2.22
C LEU A 116 -1.89 4.02 -0.96
N CYS A 117 -0.93 3.74 -0.06
CA CYS A 117 -1.21 3.08 1.21
C CYS A 117 -2.13 3.93 2.09
N ALA A 118 -1.86 5.22 2.22
CA ALA A 118 -2.69 6.14 2.99
C ALA A 118 -4.13 6.18 2.49
N PHE A 119 -4.30 6.23 1.17
CA PHE A 119 -5.62 6.17 0.55
C PHE A 119 -6.30 4.82 0.82
N ALA A 120 -5.62 3.69 0.56
CA ALA A 120 -6.16 2.35 0.77
C ALA A 120 -6.59 2.11 2.23
N THR A 121 -5.77 2.53 3.20
CA THR A 121 -6.10 2.49 4.63
C THR A 121 -7.34 3.35 4.93
N ARG A 122 -7.37 4.59 4.44
CA ARG A 122 -8.49 5.52 4.67
C ARG A 122 -9.82 4.99 4.18
N ILE A 123 -9.84 4.36 3.00
CA ILE A 123 -11.05 3.81 2.40
C ILE A 123 -11.33 2.36 2.82
N PHE A 124 -10.53 1.79 3.73
CA PHE A 124 -10.65 0.41 4.18
C PHE A 124 -10.69 -0.60 3.01
N ALA A 125 -9.77 -0.44 2.06
CA ALA A 125 -9.65 -1.32 0.89
C ALA A 125 -8.49 -2.32 1.08
N SER A 126 -8.73 -3.37 1.87
CA SER A 126 -7.68 -4.33 2.26
C SER A 126 -7.04 -5.07 1.10
N GLY A 127 -7.81 -5.46 0.08
CA GLY A 127 -7.27 -6.12 -1.12
C GLY A 127 -6.37 -5.19 -1.94
N PHE A 128 -6.71 -3.91 -2.00
CA PHE A 128 -5.90 -2.89 -2.67
C PHE A 128 -4.61 -2.64 -1.90
N LEU A 129 -4.71 -2.45 -0.57
CA LEU A 129 -3.55 -2.32 0.31
C LEU A 129 -2.59 -3.51 0.18
N SER A 130 -3.12 -4.74 0.22
CA SER A 130 -2.32 -5.96 0.07
C SER A 130 -1.55 -6.00 -1.26
N SER A 131 -2.16 -5.51 -2.35
CA SER A 131 -1.51 -5.43 -3.66
C SER A 131 -0.36 -4.42 -3.67
N ILE A 132 -0.53 -3.29 -2.96
CA ILE A 132 0.50 -2.26 -2.81
C ILE A 132 1.65 -2.79 -1.95
N GLU A 133 1.35 -3.41 -0.81
CA GLU A 133 2.34 -4.01 0.09
C GLU A 133 3.17 -5.07 -0.63
N TYR A 134 2.54 -5.95 -1.41
CA TYR A 134 3.24 -6.93 -2.27
C TYR A 134 4.25 -6.25 -3.21
N THR A 135 3.86 -5.12 -3.80
CA THR A 135 4.72 -4.36 -4.71
C THR A 135 5.89 -3.71 -3.97
N ILE A 136 5.65 -3.08 -2.81
CA ILE A 136 6.68 -2.49 -1.96
C ILE A 136 7.70 -3.55 -1.54
N ILE A 137 7.22 -4.70 -1.04
CA ILE A 137 8.09 -5.80 -0.59
C ILE A 137 8.99 -6.26 -1.73
N GLY A 138 8.42 -6.47 -2.92
CA GLY A 138 9.17 -6.84 -4.11
C GLY A 138 10.23 -5.81 -4.50
N ILE A 139 9.96 -4.51 -4.38
CA ILE A 139 10.92 -3.44 -4.68
C ILE A 139 12.05 -3.42 -3.65
N VAL A 140 11.71 -3.39 -2.36
CA VAL A 140 12.68 -3.26 -1.26
C VAL A 140 13.64 -4.45 -1.23
N VAL A 141 13.12 -5.68 -1.32
CA VAL A 141 13.94 -6.89 -1.25
C VAL A 141 14.84 -7.06 -2.46
N ARG A 142 14.33 -6.80 -3.69
CA ARG A 142 15.13 -6.98 -4.92
C ARG A 142 16.30 -6.00 -5.01
N ASN A 143 16.11 -4.77 -4.54
CA ASN A 143 17.11 -3.72 -4.61
C ASN A 143 17.96 -3.61 -3.34
N CYS A 144 17.70 -4.45 -2.32
CA CYS A 144 18.29 -4.32 -0.97
C CYS A 144 18.16 -2.88 -0.44
N TRP A 145 17.04 -2.24 -0.73
CA TRP A 145 16.87 -0.80 -0.54
C TRP A 145 16.67 -0.46 0.94
N LEU A 146 17.38 0.56 1.39
CA LEU A 146 17.24 1.14 2.72
C LEU A 146 16.33 2.36 2.59
N ALA A 147 15.14 2.29 3.18
CA ALA A 147 14.21 3.41 3.16
C ALA A 147 14.75 4.62 3.90
N ASP A 148 14.54 5.80 3.34
CA ASP A 148 14.76 7.06 4.03
C ASP A 148 13.82 7.22 5.23
N TYR A 149 14.17 8.11 6.14
CA TYR A 149 13.42 8.34 7.37
C TYR A 149 12.05 8.95 7.08
N ALA A 150 11.89 9.74 6.01
CA ALA A 150 10.59 10.28 5.61
C ALA A 150 9.61 9.15 5.25
N THR A 151 10.06 8.16 4.49
CA THR A 151 9.31 6.96 4.14
C THR A 151 9.00 6.13 5.38
N VAL A 152 9.96 5.93 6.28
CA VAL A 152 9.73 5.21 7.55
C VAL A 152 8.65 5.92 8.38
N ILE A 153 8.76 7.24 8.56
CA ILE A 153 7.78 8.04 9.31
C ILE A 153 6.40 7.92 8.67
N SER A 154 6.31 8.06 7.35
CA SER A 154 5.06 7.96 6.59
C SER A 154 4.43 6.57 6.74
N ALA A 155 5.20 5.51 6.53
CA ALA A 155 4.75 4.13 6.63
C ALA A 155 4.12 3.81 8.00
N PHE A 156 4.81 4.15 9.08
CA PHE A 156 4.33 3.93 10.46
C PHE A 156 3.15 4.83 10.86
N THR A 157 2.88 5.89 10.09
CA THR A 157 1.71 6.76 10.30
C THR A 157 0.47 6.18 9.61
N VAL A 158 0.63 5.58 8.43
CA VAL A 158 -0.50 5.23 7.55
C VAL A 158 -0.83 3.75 7.49
N LEU A 159 0.12 2.87 7.83
CA LEU A 159 -0.07 1.42 7.77
C LEU A 159 -0.54 0.85 9.11
N PRO A 160 -1.37 -0.22 9.08
CA PRO A 160 -1.68 -0.99 10.28
C PRO A 160 -0.42 -1.56 10.95
N SER A 161 -0.44 -1.72 12.28
CA SER A 161 0.72 -2.22 13.06
C SER A 161 1.24 -3.59 12.61
N GLU A 162 0.35 -4.41 12.07
CA GLU A 162 0.61 -5.77 11.58
C GLU A 162 1.12 -5.81 10.14
N SER A 163 1.21 -4.65 9.47
CA SER A 163 1.65 -4.58 8.08
C SER A 163 3.02 -5.24 7.89
N PRO A 164 3.16 -6.14 6.89
CA PRO A 164 4.43 -6.76 6.59
C PRO A 164 5.48 -5.75 6.11
N VAL A 165 5.06 -4.62 5.52
CA VAL A 165 5.96 -3.55 5.10
C VAL A 165 6.67 -2.93 6.30
N LEU A 166 5.97 -2.69 7.43
CA LEU A 166 6.60 -2.15 8.64
C LEU A 166 7.69 -3.08 9.17
N ARG A 167 7.44 -4.40 9.15
CA ARG A 167 8.43 -5.41 9.52
C ARG A 167 9.63 -5.41 8.57
N LEU A 168 9.38 -5.31 7.27
CA LEU A 168 10.44 -5.26 6.25
C LEU A 168 11.31 -4.01 6.38
N LEU A 169 10.72 -2.84 6.69
CA LEU A 169 11.48 -1.61 6.89
C LEU A 169 12.41 -1.71 8.11
N VAL A 170 11.95 -2.34 9.20
CA VAL A 170 12.78 -2.62 10.38
C VAL A 170 13.93 -3.56 10.02
N ASP A 171 13.64 -4.68 9.35
CA ASP A 171 14.64 -5.67 8.99
C ASP A 171 15.67 -5.11 7.99
N SER A 172 15.22 -4.32 7.01
CA SER A 172 16.08 -3.60 6.08
C SER A 172 16.99 -2.61 6.81
N HIS A 173 16.46 -1.84 7.76
CA HIS A 173 17.26 -0.93 8.57
C HIS A 173 18.33 -1.67 9.38
N CYS A 174 17.96 -2.74 10.09
CA CYS A 174 18.92 -3.56 10.85
C CYS A 174 19.98 -4.22 9.96
N HIS A 175 19.66 -4.52 8.70
CA HIS A 175 20.59 -5.11 7.74
C HIS A 175 21.56 -4.06 7.16
N GLY A 176 21.00 -2.97 6.63
CA GLY A 176 21.69 -2.03 5.75
C GLY A 176 22.23 -0.78 6.43
N PHE A 177 21.63 -0.32 7.53
CA PHE A 177 21.98 0.98 8.11
C PHE A 177 23.45 1.07 8.52
N ARG A 178 24.09 2.19 8.17
CA ARG A 178 25.41 2.58 8.65
C ARG A 178 25.35 4.08 8.92
N GLU A 179 25.85 4.51 10.08
CA GLU A 179 25.79 5.91 10.51
C GLU A 179 26.34 6.89 9.45
N LYS A 180 27.42 6.49 8.76
CA LYS A 180 28.06 7.28 7.70
C LYS A 180 27.16 7.63 6.51
N TYR A 181 26.04 6.91 6.30
CA TYR A 181 25.14 7.21 5.19
C TYR A 181 24.40 8.54 5.42
N ASP A 182 24.15 8.88 6.67
CA ASP A 182 23.42 10.11 7.04
C ASP A 182 24.34 11.33 7.12
N ASP A 183 25.67 11.13 7.10
CA ASP A 183 26.61 12.25 7.15
C ASP A 183 26.65 13.05 5.85
N ASN A 184 26.11 12.50 4.76
CA ASN A 184 26.09 13.15 3.45
C ASN A 184 24.82 13.97 3.18
N VAL A 185 23.76 13.82 3.99
CA VAL A 185 22.45 14.46 3.79
C VAL A 185 21.93 15.00 5.12
N VAL A 186 22.11 16.32 5.34
CA VAL A 186 21.82 16.96 6.63
C VAL A 186 20.33 16.91 6.97
N GLU A 187 19.47 17.08 5.97
CA GLU A 187 18.01 17.04 6.08
C GLU A 187 17.55 15.66 6.57
N GLU A 188 18.12 14.60 6.01
CA GLU A 188 17.82 13.21 6.39
C GLU A 188 18.23 12.96 7.85
N LYS A 189 19.43 13.39 8.26
CA LYS A 189 19.90 13.23 9.64
C LYS A 189 19.01 13.92 10.68
N GLN A 190 18.37 15.05 10.32
CA GLN A 190 17.45 15.76 11.21
C GLN A 190 16.16 14.98 11.46
N LEU A 191 15.71 14.15 10.50
CA LEU A 191 14.51 13.32 10.64
C LEU A 191 14.65 12.19 11.67
N ARG A 192 15.87 11.83 12.09
CA ARG A 192 16.10 10.85 13.17
C ARG A 192 15.32 11.20 14.44
N ALA A 193 15.21 12.48 14.77
CA ALA A 193 14.47 12.95 15.96
C ALA A 193 12.96 12.75 15.86
N GLN A 194 12.44 12.53 14.65
CA GLN A 194 11.03 12.34 14.35
C GLN A 194 10.68 10.87 14.09
N LEU A 195 11.66 9.96 14.18
CA LEU A 195 11.39 8.55 13.95
C LEU A 195 10.33 8.02 14.91
N PRO A 196 9.38 7.21 14.42
CA PRO A 196 8.32 6.66 15.26
C PRO A 196 8.91 5.87 16.42
N HIS A 197 8.38 6.09 17.63
CA HIS A 197 8.80 5.32 18.82
C HIS A 197 8.64 3.81 18.59
N ASP A 198 7.54 3.39 17.95
CA ASP A 198 7.30 1.97 17.63
C ASP A 198 8.39 1.41 16.69
N PHE A 199 8.81 2.16 15.67
CA PHE A 199 9.93 1.77 14.80
C PHE A 199 11.22 1.56 15.60
N LEU A 200 11.58 2.51 16.46
CA LEU A 200 12.80 2.43 17.28
C LEU A 200 12.79 1.21 18.22
N VAL A 201 11.64 0.93 18.86
CA VAL A 201 11.48 -0.26 19.72
C VAL A 201 11.60 -1.55 18.90
N ARG A 202 10.99 -1.62 17.71
CA ARG A 202 11.10 -2.79 16.83
C ARG A 202 12.53 -3.01 16.36
N VAL A 203 13.27 -1.96 16.00
CA VAL A 203 14.69 -2.02 15.65
C VAL A 203 15.51 -2.55 16.83
N MET A 204 15.29 -2.01 18.04
CA MET A 204 16.00 -2.46 19.25
C MET A 204 15.76 -3.96 19.51
N LEU A 205 14.52 -4.42 19.43
CA LEU A 205 14.17 -5.84 19.63
C LEU A 205 14.77 -6.73 18.54
N ARG A 206 14.71 -6.28 17.27
CA ARG A 206 15.26 -7.03 16.14
C ARG A 206 16.78 -7.17 16.24
N TYR A 207 17.48 -6.14 16.73
CA TYR A 207 18.92 -6.18 16.89
C TYR A 207 19.39 -7.27 17.87
N ILE A 208 18.63 -7.52 18.94
CA ILE A 208 18.92 -8.61 19.90
C ILE A 208 18.96 -9.96 19.16
N HIS A 209 17.97 -10.23 18.31
CA HIS A 209 17.89 -11.49 17.57
C HIS A 209 19.08 -11.64 16.59
N ILE A 210 19.48 -10.55 15.93
CA ILE A 210 20.64 -10.55 15.03
C ILE A 210 21.94 -10.81 15.79
N LEU A 211 22.09 -10.26 17.01
CA LEU A 211 23.26 -10.52 17.86
C LEU A 211 23.32 -11.99 18.30
N GLU A 212 22.19 -12.60 18.61
CA GLU A 212 22.09 -14.02 18.96
C GLU A 212 22.43 -14.95 17.76
N GLU A 213 21.98 -14.58 16.56
CA GLU A 213 22.23 -15.35 15.32
C GLU A 213 23.62 -15.08 14.70
N GLY A 214 24.28 -13.98 15.08
CA GLY A 214 25.62 -13.61 14.67
C GLY A 214 25.74 -12.92 13.30
N LYS A 215 24.65 -12.81 12.53
CA LYS A 215 24.56 -12.00 11.30
C LYS A 215 23.11 -11.70 10.92
N PRO A 216 22.81 -10.56 10.28
CA PRO A 216 21.47 -10.30 9.78
C PRO A 216 21.12 -11.31 8.67
N PRO A 217 19.92 -11.93 8.70
CA PRO A 217 19.49 -12.81 7.63
C PRO A 217 19.39 -12.04 6.31
N LYS A 218 19.53 -12.75 5.20
CA LYS A 218 19.25 -12.19 3.87
C LYS A 218 17.74 -12.00 3.77
N LEU A 219 17.30 -10.80 3.39
CA LEU A 219 15.88 -10.52 3.19
C LEU A 219 15.33 -11.39 2.04
N ASN A 220 14.16 -12.01 2.27
CA ASN A 220 13.42 -12.76 1.27
C ASN A 220 11.98 -12.24 1.23
N ALA A 221 11.45 -11.94 0.05
CA ALA A 221 10.11 -11.39 -0.12
C ALA A 221 9.03 -12.32 0.46
N CYS A 222 9.23 -13.65 0.38
CA CYS A 222 8.30 -14.64 0.89
C CYS A 222 8.14 -14.59 2.42
N ASP A 223 9.07 -13.99 3.16
CA ASP A 223 8.97 -13.85 4.62
C ASP A 223 7.96 -12.76 5.03
N TYR A 224 7.53 -11.94 4.06
CA TYR A 224 6.65 -10.79 4.25
C TYR A 224 5.34 -10.92 3.46
N HIS A 225 5.19 -11.95 2.64
CA HIS A 225 3.95 -12.26 1.96
C HIS A 225 3.18 -13.34 2.72
N ASP A 226 1.87 -13.15 2.88
CA ASP A 226 0.97 -14.20 3.39
C ASP A 226 0.76 -15.29 2.32
N HIS A 227 1.68 -16.24 2.23
CA HIS A 227 1.61 -17.40 1.33
C HIS A 227 0.94 -18.61 1.98
N GLN A 228 0.09 -19.34 1.22
CA GLN A 228 -0.37 -20.71 1.55
C GLN A 228 -0.53 -21.52 0.25
N PRO A 229 -0.09 -22.79 0.08
CA PRO A 229 1.15 -23.47 0.47
C PRO A 229 2.28 -23.29 -0.59
N GLU A 230 3.38 -24.06 -0.50
CA GLU A 230 4.64 -23.98 -1.29
C GLU A 230 4.56 -23.69 -2.81
N ALA A 231 3.41 -23.94 -3.45
CA ALA A 231 3.20 -23.64 -4.87
C ALA A 231 3.27 -22.12 -5.18
N GLU A 232 2.82 -21.27 -4.25
CA GLU A 232 2.81 -19.80 -4.43
C GLU A 232 4.20 -19.17 -4.22
N ARG A 233 5.09 -19.83 -3.44
CA ARG A 233 6.47 -19.37 -3.25
C ARG A 233 7.25 -19.33 -4.56
N LYS A 234 6.98 -20.28 -5.48
CA LYS A 234 7.64 -20.35 -6.80
C LYS A 234 7.24 -19.22 -7.75
N GLU A 235 6.12 -18.53 -7.50
CA GLU A 235 5.74 -17.34 -8.27
C GLU A 235 6.45 -16.08 -7.77
N CYS A 236 6.84 -16.02 -6.49
CA CYS A 236 7.65 -14.93 -5.93
C CYS A 236 9.16 -15.06 -6.21
N GLU A 237 9.63 -16.25 -6.58
CA GLU A 237 11.03 -16.50 -6.98
C GLU A 237 11.32 -16.16 -8.45
N LYS A 238 10.31 -15.79 -9.25
CA LYS A 238 10.42 -15.38 -10.65
C LYS A 238 10.42 -13.86 -10.80
#